data_AF-A0A843FA75-F1
#
_entry.id   AF-A0A843FA75-F1
#
_cell.length_a   1.000
_cell.length_b   1.000
_cell.length_c   1.000
_cell.angle_alpha   90.00
_cell.angle_beta   90.00
_cell.angle_gamma   90.00
#
_symmetry.space_group_name_H-M   'P 1'
#
loop_
_entity.id
_entity.type
_entity.pdbx_description
1 polymer ?
#
loop_
_entity_poly.entity_id
_entity_poly.type
_entity_poly.pdbx_seq_one_letter_code
_entity_poly.pdbx_strand_id
1 'polypeptide(L)'
;MNIGRSDFITDQSSHPYREKTDRAIKKRPPWREYNLHIVAFFLVVISMFIGVRQIKITETASILLLPLIYALIMGLGLYLAKPIKFVGSKQSKVAEGAMVLFIGVIIAKMAVSSGQAISSIFHVGPALILQLFGDLGTLLALPVALLLGFRREVIGMASSICREPNLGVIIDKYGFKSPETRGVLAVFVIGSIIGTPYISFLASICISALPLHPYAFAMASGIGSASMNAAALVPLTHTYPAMATQLEAFAGCSNILSFCFGIYMCIFISLPIAERLYKWLSPILGKPDEDSIDDEYAIEGVKDDKYAASEELSSGKLKRWGTFLVIFSFIVTVGNYIAYKTPMVDIFIGMLIISLITIIGMSLERVVPWNIQSIIFISLIGIILSIPGVPTAQYIVPYVSQIELTTICTAFLAYVGIAIGNDWEEFKKIGWKGIIVALIVISGTYLCSATIGHITMALTGII
;
A
#
# COMPACT_ATOMS: atom_id res chain seq x y z
N MET A 1 -29.78 -41.50 -14.21
CA MET A 1 -30.83 -40.47 -14.44
C MET A 1 -30.34 -39.19 -13.78
N ASN A 2 -29.92 -38.23 -14.60
CA ASN A 2 -29.49 -36.84 -14.34
C ASN A 2 -28.61 -36.51 -13.12
N ILE A 3 -27.30 -36.45 -13.39
CA ILE A 3 -26.35 -35.58 -12.68
C ILE A 3 -26.58 -34.16 -13.23
N GLY A 4 -27.29 -33.33 -12.46
CA GLY A 4 -27.60 -31.94 -12.79
C GLY A 4 -26.37 -31.05 -12.59
N ARG A 5 -25.86 -30.54 -13.72
CA ARG A 5 -24.75 -29.59 -13.82
C ARG A 5 -25.34 -28.18 -13.79
N SER A 6 -25.35 -27.47 -12.66
CA SER A 6 -25.72 -26.03 -12.64
C SER A 6 -25.24 -25.16 -11.47
N ASP A 7 -24.31 -25.58 -10.61
CA ASP A 7 -23.88 -24.76 -9.45
C ASP A 7 -22.44 -24.21 -9.60
N PHE A 8 -22.16 -23.51 -10.69
CA PHE A 8 -20.84 -22.90 -10.92
C PHE A 8 -20.89 -21.47 -11.48
N ILE A 9 -21.79 -20.62 -10.99
CA ILE A 9 -21.63 -19.16 -11.09
C ILE A 9 -22.23 -18.51 -9.84
N THR A 10 -21.59 -18.69 -8.69
CA THR A 10 -21.87 -17.85 -7.51
C THR A 10 -20.96 -16.63 -7.55
N ASP A 11 -21.61 -15.50 -7.83
CA ASP A 11 -21.28 -14.12 -7.50
C ASP A 11 -20.03 -13.93 -6.59
N GLN A 12 -18.86 -13.75 -7.20
CA GLN A 12 -17.64 -13.28 -6.52
C GLN A 12 -17.41 -11.78 -6.75
N SER A 13 -18.45 -10.99 -7.01
CA SER A 13 -18.24 -9.68 -7.65
C SER A 13 -18.13 -8.46 -6.73
N SER A 14 -18.40 -8.58 -5.43
CA SER A 14 -18.18 -7.47 -4.49
C SER A 14 -17.96 -7.98 -3.07
N HIS A 15 -16.82 -7.63 -2.45
CA HIS A 15 -16.62 -7.96 -1.04
C HIS A 15 -17.64 -7.17 -0.19
N PRO A 16 -18.36 -7.78 0.76
CA PRO A 16 -19.46 -7.12 1.48
C PRO A 16 -19.03 -5.84 2.22
N TYR A 17 -17.75 -5.75 2.59
CA TYR A 17 -17.16 -4.56 3.21
C TYR A 17 -16.86 -3.44 2.20
N ARG A 18 -16.53 -3.76 0.94
CA ARG A 18 -16.41 -2.78 -0.16
C ARG A 18 -17.77 -2.15 -0.43
N GLU A 19 -18.83 -2.98 -0.51
CA GLU A 19 -20.19 -2.47 -0.66
C GLU A 19 -20.64 -1.58 0.50
N LYS A 20 -20.36 -1.98 1.76
CA LYS A 20 -20.68 -1.15 2.94
C LYS A 20 -19.97 0.21 2.89
N THR A 21 -18.71 0.23 2.45
CA THR A 21 -17.92 1.46 2.28
C THR A 21 -18.54 2.35 1.19
N ASP A 22 -18.90 1.76 0.05
CA ASP A 22 -19.58 2.46 -1.05
C ASP A 22 -20.99 2.97 -0.67
N ARG A 23 -21.71 2.24 0.18
CA ARG A 23 -23.01 2.65 0.75
C ARG A 23 -22.88 3.85 1.69
N ALA A 24 -21.79 3.95 2.48
CA ALA A 24 -21.56 5.07 3.40
C ALA A 24 -21.33 6.40 2.67
N ILE A 25 -20.70 6.37 1.49
CA ILE A 25 -20.48 7.53 0.60
C ILE A 25 -21.81 8.19 0.19
N LYS A 26 -22.91 7.42 0.11
CA LYS A 26 -24.17 7.85 -0.51
C LYS A 26 -25.10 8.66 0.41
N LYS A 27 -24.93 8.65 1.75
CA LYS A 27 -25.94 9.23 2.66
C LYS A 27 -25.86 10.75 2.87
N ARG A 28 -24.71 11.41 2.64
CA ARG A 28 -24.55 12.88 2.74
C ARG A 28 -23.42 13.36 1.84
N PRO A 29 -23.47 14.58 1.27
CA PRO A 29 -22.43 15.09 0.39
C PRO A 29 -21.08 15.24 1.12
N PRO A 30 -20.09 14.36 0.88
CA PRO A 30 -18.85 14.36 1.67
C PRO A 30 -18.04 15.67 1.55
N TRP A 31 -18.25 16.47 0.50
CA TRP A 31 -17.55 17.73 0.22
C TRP A 31 -17.99 18.93 1.08
N ARG A 32 -19.08 18.76 1.86
CA ARG A 32 -19.54 19.78 2.81
C ARG A 32 -18.89 19.65 4.18
N GLU A 33 -18.05 18.63 4.42
CA GLU A 33 -17.28 18.50 5.66
C GLU A 33 -15.98 19.31 5.59
N TYR A 34 -16.09 20.63 5.57
CA TYR A 34 -14.94 21.54 5.59
C TYR A 34 -13.99 21.24 6.76
N ASN A 35 -14.54 20.85 7.92
CA ASN A 35 -13.74 20.48 9.09
C ASN A 35 -12.77 19.32 8.80
N LEU A 36 -13.20 18.29 8.06
CA LEU A 36 -12.31 17.16 7.73
C LEU A 36 -11.16 17.62 6.84
N HIS A 37 -11.46 18.37 5.79
CA HIS A 37 -10.46 18.82 4.82
C HIS A 37 -9.48 19.82 5.43
N ILE A 38 -9.96 20.75 6.27
CA ILE A 38 -9.13 21.70 6.99
C ILE A 38 -8.20 20.97 7.96
N VAL A 39 -8.71 19.99 8.70
CA VAL A 39 -7.88 19.19 9.62
C VAL A 39 -6.84 18.39 8.85
N ALA A 40 -7.24 17.68 7.79
CA ALA A 40 -6.32 16.94 6.95
C ALA A 40 -5.25 17.85 6.35
N PHE A 41 -5.62 19.05 5.91
CA PHE A 41 -4.67 20.06 5.43
C PHE A 41 -3.63 20.42 6.48
N PHE A 42 -4.04 20.77 7.70
CA PHE A 42 -3.10 21.12 8.77
C PHE A 42 -2.23 19.94 9.19
N LEU A 43 -2.79 18.73 9.26
CA LEU A 43 -2.03 17.51 9.54
C LEU A 43 -0.92 17.30 8.51
N VAL A 44 -1.23 17.46 7.22
CA VAL A 44 -0.24 17.36 6.13
C VAL A 44 0.81 18.45 6.24
N VAL A 45 0.40 19.71 6.43
CA VAL A 45 1.32 20.84 6.59
C VAL A 45 2.30 20.58 7.73
N ILE A 46 1.82 20.17 8.90
CA ILE A 46 2.65 19.87 10.07
C ILE A 46 3.58 18.69 9.79
N SER A 47 3.06 17.57 9.27
CA SER A 47 3.85 16.38 8.97
C SER A 47 4.95 16.65 7.94
N MET A 48 4.63 17.36 6.86
CA MET A 48 5.59 17.68 5.80
C MET A 48 6.62 18.73 6.27
N PHE A 49 6.22 19.64 7.17
CA PHE A 49 7.14 20.58 7.79
C PHE A 49 8.13 19.91 8.74
N ILE A 50 7.69 18.92 9.52
CA ILE A 50 8.58 18.09 10.36
C ILE A 50 9.58 17.34 9.48
N GLY A 51 9.11 16.84 8.34
CA GLY A 51 9.91 16.13 7.35
C GLY A 51 10.37 14.76 7.85
N VAL A 52 11.28 14.14 7.10
CA VAL A 52 11.90 12.89 7.51
C VAL A 52 12.84 13.15 8.69
N ARG A 53 12.67 12.43 9.80
CA ARG A 53 13.55 12.51 10.97
C ARG A 53 14.25 11.17 11.18
N GLN A 54 15.56 11.21 11.21
CA GLN A 54 16.39 10.07 11.55
C GLN A 54 16.82 10.17 13.00
N ILE A 55 16.37 9.23 13.83
CA ILE A 55 16.80 9.10 15.22
C ILE A 55 17.87 8.00 15.24
N LYS A 56 19.13 8.39 15.48
CA LYS A 56 20.23 7.45 15.64
C LYS A 56 20.18 6.85 17.03
N ILE A 57 19.93 5.54 17.14
CA ILE A 57 19.97 4.80 18.41
C ILE A 57 21.39 4.31 18.67
N THR A 58 22.04 3.81 17.61
CA THR A 58 23.43 3.31 17.60
C THR A 58 24.09 3.75 16.30
N GLU A 59 25.41 3.58 16.16
CA GLU A 59 26.14 3.86 14.90
C GLU A 59 25.60 3.08 13.70
N THR A 60 25.03 1.89 13.92
CA THR A 60 24.48 0.99 12.88
C THR A 60 22.95 0.90 12.86
N ALA A 61 22.27 1.46 13.87
CA ALA A 61 20.82 1.35 14.03
C ALA A 61 20.18 2.73 14.13
N SER A 62 19.35 3.06 13.15
CA SER A 62 18.53 4.28 13.15
C SER A 62 17.05 3.97 12.96
N ILE A 63 16.20 4.68 13.69
CA ILE A 63 14.77 4.73 13.40
C ILE A 63 14.53 5.90 12.45
N LEU A 64 13.86 5.63 11.34
CA LEU A 64 13.40 6.67 10.44
C LEU A 64 11.92 6.93 10.67
N LEU A 65 11.59 8.15 11.07
CA LEU A 65 10.22 8.60 11.19
C LEU A 65 9.85 9.41 9.94
N LEU A 66 8.90 8.86 9.19
CA LEU A 66 8.41 9.42 7.93
C LEU A 66 7.21 10.35 8.19
N PRO A 67 7.05 11.44 7.41
CA PRO A 67 5.91 12.36 7.50
C PRO A 67 4.53 11.68 7.57
N LEU A 68 4.40 10.61 6.79
CA LEU A 68 3.19 9.82 6.68
C LEU A 68 2.77 9.12 7.99
N ILE A 69 3.74 8.74 8.83
CA ILE A 69 3.47 8.11 10.13
C ILE A 69 2.92 9.17 11.08
N TYR A 70 3.50 10.37 11.10
CA TYR A 70 2.97 11.47 11.93
C TYR A 70 1.56 11.83 11.51
N ALA A 71 1.27 11.91 10.21
CA ALA A 71 -0.06 12.26 9.71
C ALA A 71 -1.11 11.25 10.18
N LEU A 72 -0.78 9.96 10.13
CA LEU A 72 -1.65 8.90 10.63
C LEU A 72 -1.87 9.00 12.15
N ILE A 73 -0.79 9.07 12.93
CA ILE A 73 -0.86 9.09 14.40
C ILE A 73 -1.55 10.35 14.90
N MET A 74 -1.25 11.52 14.32
CA MET A 74 -1.91 12.77 14.67
C MET A 74 -3.38 12.76 14.26
N GLY A 75 -3.72 12.24 13.09
CA GLY A 75 -5.12 12.10 12.65
C GLY A 75 -5.95 11.24 13.59
N LEU A 76 -5.38 10.09 14.00
CA LEU A 76 -5.99 9.21 15.00
C LEU A 76 -6.06 9.86 16.39
N GLY A 77 -4.98 10.51 16.82
CA GLY A 77 -4.91 11.20 18.10
C GLY A 77 -5.92 12.34 18.22
N LEU A 78 -6.12 13.12 17.16
CA LEU A 78 -7.13 14.18 17.10
C LEU A 78 -8.55 13.63 17.20
N TYR A 79 -8.81 12.46 16.59
CA TYR A 79 -10.11 11.80 16.72
C TYR A 79 -10.36 11.28 18.15
N LEU A 80 -9.34 10.68 18.78
CA LEU A 80 -9.45 10.10 20.12
C LEU A 80 -9.41 11.15 21.24
N ALA A 81 -8.92 12.36 20.97
CA ALA A 81 -8.82 13.44 21.93
C ALA A 81 -10.21 13.94 22.36
N LYS A 82 -10.63 13.54 23.57
CA LYS A 82 -11.89 13.97 24.22
C LYS A 82 -12.23 15.48 24.13
N PRO A 83 -11.29 16.45 24.19
CA PRO A 83 -11.65 17.87 24.07
C PRO A 83 -12.01 18.31 22.64
N ILE A 84 -11.68 17.52 21.61
CA ILE A 84 -11.87 17.90 20.20
C ILE A 84 -13.20 17.34 19.70
N LYS A 85 -14.21 18.21 19.54
CA LYS A 85 -15.55 17.82 19.06
C LYS A 85 -15.76 18.03 17.55
N PHE A 86 -14.82 18.67 16.86
CA PHE A 86 -14.95 18.98 15.43
C PHE A 86 -14.50 17.84 14.51
N VAL A 87 -13.78 16.84 15.03
CA VAL A 87 -13.47 15.56 14.37
C VAL A 87 -14.13 14.45 15.17
N GLY A 88 -15.05 13.72 14.56
CA GLY A 88 -15.71 12.59 15.19
C GLY A 88 -16.24 11.60 14.16
N SER A 89 -17.17 10.73 14.57
CA SER A 89 -17.64 9.61 13.73
C SER A 89 -18.15 10.03 12.35
N LYS A 90 -18.72 11.25 12.25
CA LYS A 90 -19.18 11.83 10.99
C LYS A 90 -18.02 12.05 10.00
N GLN A 91 -16.95 12.69 10.45
CA GLN A 91 -15.75 12.98 9.64
C GLN A 91 -15.02 11.69 9.28
N SER A 92 -14.93 10.75 10.23
CA SER A 92 -14.38 9.40 9.98
C SER A 92 -15.10 8.68 8.85
N LYS A 93 -16.44 8.62 8.85
CA LYS A 93 -17.22 7.98 7.78
C LYS A 93 -17.02 8.64 6.41
N VAL A 94 -16.84 9.96 6.39
CA VAL A 94 -16.55 10.70 5.15
C VAL A 94 -15.12 10.41 4.68
N ALA A 95 -14.15 10.35 5.59
CA ALA A 95 -12.78 9.97 5.28
C ALA A 95 -12.72 8.53 4.71
N GLU A 96 -13.38 7.56 5.36
CA GLU A 96 -13.53 6.17 4.89
C GLU A 96 -14.02 6.13 3.43
N GLY A 97 -15.06 6.90 3.11
CA GLY A 97 -15.62 6.96 1.76
C GLY A 97 -14.73 7.64 0.71
N ALA A 98 -13.82 8.53 1.13
CA ALA A 98 -12.87 9.19 0.23
C ALA A 98 -11.65 8.31 -0.11
N MET A 99 -11.40 7.24 0.65
CA MET A 99 -10.21 6.39 0.51
C MET A 99 -10.04 5.82 -0.89
N VAL A 100 -11.11 5.28 -1.48
CA VAL A 100 -11.08 4.67 -2.82
C VAL A 100 -10.60 5.68 -3.88
N LEU A 101 -11.03 6.94 -3.77
CA LEU A 101 -10.58 8.01 -4.68
C LEU A 101 -9.09 8.31 -4.51
N PHE A 102 -8.62 8.45 -3.28
CA PHE A 102 -7.22 8.77 -3.00
C PHE A 102 -6.26 7.62 -3.33
N ILE A 103 -6.72 6.38 -3.18
CA ILE A 103 -5.98 5.19 -3.64
C ILE A 103 -5.77 5.24 -5.15
N GLY A 104 -6.80 5.63 -5.91
CA GLY A 104 -6.68 5.83 -7.35
C GLY A 104 -5.63 6.88 -7.72
N VAL A 105 -5.43 7.92 -6.90
CA VAL A 105 -4.37 8.94 -7.09
C VAL A 105 -2.99 8.36 -6.84
N ILE A 106 -2.82 7.58 -5.76
CA ILE A 106 -1.57 6.88 -5.44
C ILE A 106 -1.18 5.96 -6.60
N ILE A 107 -2.12 5.14 -7.07
CA ILE A 107 -1.89 4.19 -8.17
C ILE A 107 -1.58 4.92 -9.47
N ALA A 108 -2.28 6.01 -9.78
CA ALA A 108 -2.00 6.81 -10.98
C ALA A 108 -0.60 7.43 -10.95
N LYS A 109 -0.17 8.03 -9.82
CA LYS A 109 1.20 8.54 -9.67
C LYS A 109 2.24 7.43 -9.87
N MET A 110 1.99 6.28 -9.27
CA MET A 110 2.89 5.14 -9.41
C MET A 110 2.96 4.63 -10.83
N ALA A 111 1.83 4.45 -11.49
CA ALA A 111 1.76 4.01 -12.86
C ALA A 111 2.53 4.93 -13.80
N VAL A 112 2.43 6.25 -13.59
CA VAL A 112 3.24 7.23 -14.33
C VAL A 112 4.73 7.07 -14.03
N SER A 113 5.09 6.80 -12.78
CA SER A 113 6.49 6.58 -12.38
C SER A 113 7.04 5.26 -12.96
N SER A 114 6.22 4.21 -13.01
CA SER A 114 6.55 2.92 -13.63
C SER A 114 6.72 3.05 -15.14
N GLY A 115 5.85 3.80 -15.82
CA GLY A 115 5.99 4.04 -17.25
C GLY A 115 7.26 4.82 -17.59
N GLN A 116 7.64 5.81 -16.78
CA GLN A 116 8.91 6.53 -16.93
C GLN A 116 10.14 5.61 -16.76
N ALA A 117 10.09 4.71 -15.78
CA ALA A 117 11.18 3.80 -15.47
C ALA A 117 11.26 2.57 -16.38
N ILE A 118 10.32 2.41 -17.33
CA ILE A 118 10.18 1.17 -18.11
C ILE A 118 11.43 0.83 -18.94
N SER A 119 12.12 1.85 -19.48
CA SER A 119 13.35 1.65 -20.25
C SER A 119 14.47 1.15 -19.34
N SER A 120 14.65 1.76 -18.17
CA SER A 120 15.60 1.31 -17.15
C SER A 120 15.30 -0.12 -16.70
N ILE A 121 14.02 -0.48 -16.54
CA ILE A 121 13.56 -1.82 -16.19
C ILE A 121 13.94 -2.86 -17.26
N PHE A 122 13.83 -2.56 -18.56
CA PHE A 122 14.21 -3.53 -19.59
C PHE A 122 15.72 -3.82 -19.62
N HIS A 123 16.53 -2.89 -19.10
CA HIS A 123 17.96 -3.10 -18.91
C HIS A 123 18.29 -3.83 -17.60
N VAL A 124 17.32 -3.98 -16.71
CA VAL A 124 17.46 -4.74 -15.48
C VAL A 124 17.38 -6.23 -15.82
N GLY A 125 18.49 -6.95 -15.64
CA GLY A 125 18.63 -8.35 -16.06
C GLY A 125 17.60 -9.30 -15.42
N PRO A 126 17.38 -10.50 -16.00
CA PRO A 126 16.37 -11.46 -15.54
C PRO A 126 16.44 -11.78 -14.05
N ALA A 127 17.64 -11.76 -13.46
CA ALA A 127 17.84 -12.00 -12.03
C ALA A 127 17.08 -11.01 -11.14
N LEU A 128 17.08 -9.72 -11.49
CA LEU A 128 16.34 -8.70 -10.73
C LEU A 128 14.82 -8.83 -10.93
N ILE A 129 14.35 -9.26 -12.10
CA ILE A 129 12.92 -9.53 -12.33
C ILE A 129 12.45 -10.74 -11.53
N LEU A 130 13.19 -11.85 -11.60
CA LEU A 130 12.85 -13.06 -10.86
C LEU A 130 12.95 -12.85 -9.34
N GLN A 131 13.82 -11.95 -8.90
CA GLN A 131 13.94 -11.58 -7.50
C GLN A 131 12.65 -11.03 -6.87
N LEU A 132 11.77 -10.42 -7.67
CA LEU A 132 10.49 -9.91 -7.18
C LEU A 132 9.61 -11.02 -6.57
N PHE A 133 9.78 -12.27 -7.02
CA PHE A 133 9.08 -13.42 -6.43
C PHE A 133 9.48 -13.68 -4.98
N GLY A 134 10.59 -13.11 -4.51
CA GLY A 134 10.97 -13.16 -3.10
C GLY A 134 10.02 -12.38 -2.18
N ASP A 135 9.20 -11.45 -2.71
CA ASP A 135 8.10 -10.83 -1.94
C ASP A 135 7.08 -11.87 -1.46
N LEU A 136 7.02 -13.07 -2.08
CA LEU A 136 6.20 -14.17 -1.57
C LEU A 136 6.69 -14.73 -0.23
N GLY A 137 7.92 -14.39 0.20
CA GLY A 137 8.44 -14.74 1.52
C GLY A 137 7.59 -14.20 2.67
N THR A 138 6.77 -13.17 2.44
CA THR A 138 5.80 -12.62 3.41
C THR A 138 4.78 -13.66 3.88
N LEU A 139 4.48 -14.65 3.03
CA LEU A 139 3.53 -15.72 3.31
C LEU A 139 3.99 -16.65 4.44
N LEU A 140 5.29 -16.66 4.76
CA LEU A 140 5.83 -17.38 5.93
C LEU A 140 5.27 -16.84 7.26
N ALA A 141 4.77 -15.61 7.28
CA ALA A 141 4.12 -15.04 8.43
C ALA A 141 2.71 -15.60 8.66
N LEU A 142 2.07 -16.17 7.64
CA LEU A 142 0.67 -16.61 7.70
C LEU A 142 0.43 -17.71 8.75
N PRO A 143 1.19 -18.82 8.78
CA PRO A 143 0.99 -19.87 9.79
C PRO A 143 1.20 -19.34 11.21
N VAL A 144 2.23 -18.51 11.42
CA VAL A 144 2.56 -17.97 12.75
C VAL A 144 1.49 -16.99 13.22
N ALA A 145 0.98 -16.14 12.34
CA ALA A 145 -0.09 -15.22 12.67
C ALA A 145 -1.39 -15.95 13.03
N LEU A 146 -1.74 -17.04 12.33
CA LEU A 146 -2.87 -17.90 12.71
C LEU A 146 -2.70 -18.46 14.13
N LEU A 147 -1.50 -18.97 14.47
CA LEU A 147 -1.19 -19.45 15.82
C LEU A 147 -1.27 -18.36 16.89
N LEU A 148 -0.93 -17.12 16.54
CA LEU A 148 -1.08 -15.95 17.41
C LEU A 148 -2.56 -15.52 17.58
N GLY A 149 -3.49 -16.11 16.83
CA GLY A 149 -4.93 -15.89 16.91
C GLY A 149 -5.44 -14.83 15.93
N PHE A 150 -4.65 -14.44 14.93
CA PHE A 150 -5.16 -13.64 13.81
C PHE A 150 -6.03 -14.52 12.91
N ARG A 151 -7.09 -13.94 12.32
CA ARG A 151 -7.94 -14.62 11.35
C ARG A 151 -7.72 -13.98 9.99
N ARG A 152 -8.78 -13.45 9.37
CA ARG A 152 -8.73 -12.79 8.08
C ARG A 152 -7.76 -11.61 8.01
N GLU A 153 -7.40 -10.99 9.14
CA GLU A 153 -6.34 -9.97 9.19
C GLU A 153 -5.03 -10.49 8.59
N VAL A 154 -4.74 -11.79 8.76
CA VAL A 154 -3.50 -12.40 8.28
C VAL A 154 -3.35 -12.31 6.77
N ILE A 155 -4.46 -12.34 6.02
CA ILE A 155 -4.42 -12.21 4.55
C ILE A 155 -3.83 -10.85 4.21
N GLY A 156 -4.29 -9.79 4.87
CA GLY A 156 -3.72 -8.45 4.73
C GLY A 156 -2.26 -8.38 5.20
N MET A 157 -1.98 -8.92 6.40
CA MET A 157 -0.64 -8.88 7.00
C MET A 157 0.45 -9.60 6.17
N ALA A 158 0.10 -10.73 5.55
CA ALA A 158 1.05 -11.60 4.86
C ALA A 158 1.05 -11.43 3.34
N SER A 159 0.15 -10.61 2.78
CA SER A 159 0.03 -10.42 1.32
C SER A 159 1.18 -9.65 0.68
N SER A 160 1.97 -8.90 1.45
CA SER A 160 3.18 -8.23 0.99
C SER A 160 3.95 -7.65 2.19
N ILE A 161 5.20 -7.21 2.00
CA ILE A 161 5.95 -6.41 2.99
C ILE A 161 5.30 -5.04 3.27
N CYS A 162 4.15 -4.76 2.66
CA CYS A 162 3.30 -3.60 2.88
C CYS A 162 3.99 -2.28 2.51
N ARG A 163 4.28 -2.09 1.23
CA ARG A 163 4.53 -0.75 0.68
C ARG A 163 3.21 0.01 0.57
N GLU A 164 3.27 1.34 0.57
CA GLU A 164 2.14 2.26 0.37
C GLU A 164 1.17 1.86 -0.76
N PRO A 165 1.62 1.32 -1.91
CA PRO A 165 0.75 0.88 -3.01
C PRO A 165 -0.13 -0.31 -2.64
N ASN A 166 0.44 -1.25 -1.88
CA ASN A 166 -0.20 -2.52 -1.55
C ASN A 166 -1.33 -2.30 -0.54
N LEU A 167 -1.19 -1.28 0.32
CA LEU A 167 -2.29 -0.81 1.16
C LEU A 167 -3.52 -0.40 0.31
N GLY A 168 -3.29 0.32 -0.80
CA GLY A 168 -4.35 0.70 -1.72
C GLY A 168 -5.05 -0.49 -2.36
N VAL A 169 -4.29 -1.52 -2.77
CA VAL A 169 -4.84 -2.77 -3.35
C VAL A 169 -5.76 -3.49 -2.38
N ILE A 170 -5.33 -3.68 -1.13
CA ILE A 170 -6.13 -4.38 -0.11
C ILE A 170 -7.40 -3.60 0.21
N ILE A 171 -7.30 -2.27 0.38
CA ILE A 171 -8.49 -1.43 0.64
C ILE A 171 -9.46 -1.46 -0.55
N ASP A 172 -8.98 -1.42 -1.80
CA ASP A 172 -9.86 -1.50 -2.96
C ASP A 172 -10.56 -2.86 -3.06
N LYS A 173 -9.81 -3.96 -2.87
CA LYS A 173 -10.37 -5.31 -3.00
C LYS A 173 -11.34 -5.64 -1.86
N TYR A 174 -10.96 -5.38 -0.62
CA TYR A 174 -11.74 -5.83 0.55
C TYR A 174 -12.58 -4.72 1.19
N GLY A 175 -12.28 -3.45 0.96
CA GLY A 175 -12.93 -2.31 1.62
C GLY A 175 -12.22 -1.90 2.90
N PHE A 176 -12.38 -0.63 3.29
CA PHE A 176 -11.61 -0.02 4.38
C PHE A 176 -11.86 -0.68 5.76
N LYS A 177 -13.10 -1.11 6.02
CA LYS A 177 -13.50 -1.74 7.28
C LYS A 177 -13.17 -3.22 7.39
N SER A 178 -12.50 -3.80 6.39
CA SER A 178 -12.29 -5.23 6.37
C SER A 178 -11.17 -5.66 7.35
N PRO A 179 -11.21 -6.91 7.86
CA PRO A 179 -10.11 -7.50 8.60
C PRO A 179 -8.77 -7.39 7.88
N GLU A 180 -8.74 -7.64 6.56
CA GLU A 180 -7.55 -7.55 5.73
C GLU A 180 -6.95 -6.14 5.74
N THR A 181 -7.79 -5.12 5.60
CA THR A 181 -7.35 -3.72 5.66
C THR A 181 -6.74 -3.39 7.03
N ARG A 182 -7.36 -3.84 8.12
CA ARG A 182 -6.79 -3.67 9.47
C ARG A 182 -5.42 -4.34 9.59
N GLY A 183 -5.30 -5.55 9.06
CA GLY A 183 -4.06 -6.33 9.07
C GLY A 183 -2.92 -5.65 8.29
N VAL A 184 -3.16 -5.26 7.03
CA VAL A 184 -2.16 -4.58 6.20
C VAL A 184 -1.76 -3.22 6.80
N LEU A 185 -2.71 -2.46 7.37
CA LEU A 185 -2.43 -1.19 8.04
C LEU A 185 -1.55 -1.39 9.28
N ALA A 186 -1.78 -2.45 10.06
CA ALA A 186 -0.96 -2.74 11.22
C ALA A 186 0.48 -3.07 10.83
N VAL A 187 0.69 -3.94 9.83
CA VAL A 187 2.04 -4.26 9.33
C VAL A 187 2.70 -3.02 8.74
N PHE A 188 1.96 -2.18 8.02
CA PHE A 188 2.48 -0.91 7.48
C PHE A 188 2.99 0.02 8.59
N VAL A 189 2.20 0.27 9.63
CA VAL A 189 2.57 1.18 10.73
C VAL A 189 3.73 0.62 11.54
N ILE A 190 3.61 -0.65 11.95
CA ILE A 190 4.63 -1.33 12.74
C ILE A 190 5.94 -1.43 11.96
N GLY A 191 5.87 -1.85 10.68
CA GLY A 191 7.00 -1.99 9.79
C GLY A 191 7.70 -0.65 9.51
N SER A 192 6.95 0.44 9.39
CA SER A 192 7.57 1.76 9.19
C SER A 192 8.35 2.24 10.42
N ILE A 193 7.91 1.87 11.63
CA ILE A 193 8.58 2.28 12.89
C ILE A 193 9.74 1.34 13.24
N ILE A 194 9.51 0.03 13.20
CA ILE A 194 10.45 -1.00 13.70
C ILE A 194 11.26 -1.63 12.57
N GLY A 195 10.76 -1.60 11.34
CA GLY A 195 11.37 -2.32 10.22
C GLY A 195 12.74 -1.79 9.81
N THR A 196 12.99 -0.48 9.89
CA THR A 196 14.28 0.13 9.55
C THR A 196 15.44 -0.35 10.45
N PRO A 197 15.37 -0.26 11.79
CA PRO A 197 16.43 -0.81 12.64
C PRO A 197 16.48 -2.35 12.55
N TYR A 198 15.34 -3.01 12.39
CA TYR A 198 15.29 -4.46 12.31
C TYR A 198 15.95 -5.01 11.05
N ILE A 199 15.71 -4.43 9.88
CA ILE A 199 16.27 -4.92 8.62
C ILE A 199 17.79 -4.67 8.53
N SER A 200 18.29 -3.57 9.10
CA SER A 200 19.74 -3.36 9.25
C SER A 200 20.38 -4.48 10.09
N PHE A 201 19.76 -4.79 11.24
CA PHE A 201 20.20 -5.89 12.10
C PHE A 201 20.12 -7.26 11.39
N LEU A 202 19.01 -7.53 10.71
CA LEU A 202 18.81 -8.76 9.95
C LEU A 202 19.85 -8.89 8.84
N ALA A 203 20.11 -7.83 8.07
CA ALA A 203 21.10 -7.81 7.00
C ALA A 203 22.50 -8.14 7.56
N SER A 204 22.89 -7.52 8.68
CA SER A 204 24.17 -7.81 9.36
C SER A 204 24.31 -9.28 9.73
N ILE A 205 23.27 -9.92 10.27
CA ILE A 205 23.30 -11.35 10.60
C ILE A 205 23.39 -12.20 9.33
N CYS A 206 22.59 -11.89 8.31
CA CYS A 206 22.52 -12.68 7.09
C CYS A 206 23.86 -12.71 6.35
N ILE A 207 24.57 -11.57 6.28
CA ILE A 207 25.89 -11.47 5.67
C ILE A 207 26.90 -12.41 6.33
N SER A 208 26.87 -12.52 7.66
CA SER A 208 27.79 -13.38 8.40
C SER A 208 27.37 -14.85 8.44
N ALA A 209 26.06 -15.13 8.43
CA ALA A 209 25.53 -16.47 8.69
C ALA A 209 25.17 -17.28 7.43
N LEU A 210 24.88 -16.62 6.31
CA LEU A 210 24.40 -17.28 5.09
C LEU A 210 25.44 -17.18 3.97
N PRO A 211 25.74 -18.28 3.26
CA PRO A 211 26.73 -18.30 2.19
C PRO A 211 26.15 -17.76 0.86
N LEU A 212 25.49 -16.59 0.90
CA LEU A 212 24.95 -15.92 -0.30
C LEU A 212 25.87 -14.77 -0.71
N HIS A 213 25.89 -14.51 -2.02
CA HIS A 213 26.71 -13.44 -2.58
C HIS A 213 26.21 -12.04 -2.12
N PRO A 214 27.10 -11.06 -1.83
CA PRO A 214 26.73 -9.73 -1.35
C PRO A 214 25.71 -8.99 -2.23
N TYR A 215 25.80 -9.14 -3.55
CA TYR A 215 24.81 -8.57 -4.50
C TYR A 215 23.38 -9.05 -4.22
N ALA A 216 23.20 -10.29 -3.74
CA ALA A 216 21.88 -10.84 -3.49
C ALA A 216 21.23 -10.19 -2.26
N PHE A 217 22.03 -9.92 -1.23
CA PHE A 217 21.59 -9.15 -0.06
C PHE A 217 21.32 -7.68 -0.41
N ALA A 218 22.12 -7.07 -1.28
CA ALA A 218 21.84 -5.73 -1.79
C ALA A 218 20.52 -5.69 -2.57
N MET A 219 20.27 -6.67 -3.45
CA MET A 219 18.97 -6.79 -4.13
C MET A 219 17.82 -6.97 -3.14
N ALA A 220 17.96 -7.85 -2.14
CA ALA A 220 16.94 -8.04 -1.11
C ALA A 220 16.62 -6.78 -0.30
N SER A 221 17.61 -5.92 -0.09
CA SER A 221 17.46 -4.62 0.58
C SER A 221 16.48 -3.70 -0.17
N GLY A 222 16.45 -3.78 -1.50
CA GLY A 222 15.62 -2.92 -2.33
C GLY A 222 14.11 -3.14 -2.22
N ILE A 223 13.66 -4.29 -1.71
CA ILE A 223 12.24 -4.65 -1.75
C ILE A 223 11.42 -3.86 -0.73
N GLY A 224 12.01 -3.54 0.42
CA GLY A 224 11.40 -2.71 1.45
C GLY A 224 11.25 -1.24 1.04
N SER A 225 10.77 -0.40 1.96
CA SER A 225 10.72 1.05 1.75
C SER A 225 12.12 1.63 1.45
N ALA A 226 12.19 2.82 0.86
CA ALA A 226 13.48 3.49 0.61
C ALA A 226 14.35 3.59 1.87
N SER A 227 13.72 3.77 3.03
CA SER A 227 14.38 3.78 4.33
C SER A 227 14.95 2.43 4.77
N MET A 228 14.20 1.36 4.56
CA MET A 228 14.63 -0.01 4.85
C MET A 228 15.77 -0.43 3.90
N ASN A 229 15.70 -0.01 2.64
CA ASN A 229 16.76 -0.22 1.66
C ASN A 229 18.06 0.46 2.11
N ALA A 230 18.00 1.75 2.43
CA ALA A 230 19.15 2.49 2.93
C ALA A 230 19.74 1.86 4.20
N ALA A 231 18.90 1.44 5.14
CA ALA A 231 19.34 0.84 6.40
C ALA A 231 19.98 -0.56 6.22
N ALA A 232 19.41 -1.40 5.35
CA ALA A 232 19.96 -2.74 5.07
C ALA A 232 21.27 -2.68 4.27
N LEU A 233 21.48 -1.62 3.47
CA LEU A 233 22.73 -1.40 2.75
C LEU A 233 23.92 -1.05 3.64
N VAL A 234 23.72 -0.35 4.76
CA VAL A 234 24.80 0.09 5.67
C VAL A 234 25.74 -1.06 6.09
N PRO A 235 25.25 -2.19 6.64
CA PRO A 235 26.14 -3.29 7.01
C PRO A 235 26.82 -3.95 5.80
N LEU A 236 26.19 -3.96 4.62
CA LEU A 236 26.76 -4.50 3.39
C LEU A 236 27.94 -3.66 2.89
N THR A 237 27.76 -2.34 2.77
CA THR A 237 28.81 -1.44 2.27
C THR A 237 29.96 -1.30 3.26
N HIS A 238 29.68 -1.41 4.57
CA HIS A 238 30.73 -1.47 5.59
C HIS A 238 31.55 -2.77 5.52
N THR A 239 30.90 -3.92 5.29
CA THR A 239 31.58 -5.22 5.20
C THR A 239 32.33 -5.40 3.88
N TYR A 240 31.79 -4.87 2.77
CA TYR A 240 32.35 -4.98 1.42
C TYR A 240 32.58 -3.59 0.78
N PRO A 241 33.51 -2.77 1.31
CA PRO A 241 33.70 -1.40 0.84
C PRO A 241 34.13 -1.30 -0.62
N ALA A 242 34.88 -2.29 -1.12
CA ALA A 242 35.29 -2.35 -2.52
C ALA A 242 34.13 -2.55 -3.52
N MET A 243 32.98 -3.03 -3.05
CA MET A 243 31.79 -3.32 -3.86
C MET A 243 30.63 -2.34 -3.58
N ALA A 244 30.86 -1.29 -2.79
CA ALA A 244 29.81 -0.41 -2.28
C ALA A 244 28.95 0.19 -3.40
N THR A 245 29.58 0.74 -4.45
CA THR A 245 28.87 1.32 -5.60
C THR A 245 27.98 0.31 -6.31
N GLN A 246 28.45 -0.93 -6.48
CA GLN A 246 27.68 -2.00 -7.11
C GLN A 246 26.52 -2.43 -6.21
N LEU A 247 26.73 -2.54 -4.90
CA LEU A 247 25.70 -2.88 -3.93
C LEU A 247 24.58 -1.83 -3.94
N GLU A 248 24.92 -0.55 -3.90
CA GLU A 248 23.97 0.55 -4.00
C GLU A 248 23.19 0.52 -5.33
N ALA A 249 23.85 0.21 -6.43
CA ALA A 249 23.22 0.08 -7.74
C ALA A 249 22.21 -1.09 -7.78
N PHE A 250 22.59 -2.28 -7.31
CA PHE A 250 21.69 -3.45 -7.26
C PHE A 250 20.47 -3.19 -6.37
N ALA A 251 20.70 -2.58 -5.21
CA ALA A 251 19.66 -2.22 -4.27
C ALA A 251 18.71 -1.13 -4.81
N GLY A 252 19.25 -0.10 -5.45
CA GLY A 252 18.48 0.95 -6.12
C GLY A 252 17.63 0.41 -7.26
N CYS A 253 18.23 -0.41 -8.15
CA CYS A 253 17.50 -1.09 -9.22
C CYS A 253 16.38 -1.97 -8.68
N SER A 254 16.65 -2.77 -7.64
CA SER A 254 15.62 -3.59 -7.01
C SER A 254 14.52 -2.74 -6.37
N ASN A 255 14.83 -1.58 -5.79
CA ASN A 255 13.81 -0.69 -5.23
C ASN A 255 12.89 -0.12 -6.30
N ILE A 256 13.46 0.36 -7.41
CA ILE A 256 12.68 0.85 -8.56
C ILE A 256 11.80 -0.29 -9.09
N LEU A 257 12.36 -1.49 -9.25
CA LEU A 257 11.64 -2.62 -9.79
C LEU A 257 10.48 -3.07 -8.88
N SER A 258 10.73 -3.20 -7.57
CA SER A 258 9.69 -3.52 -6.57
C SER A 258 8.63 -2.43 -6.51
N PHE A 259 9.01 -1.16 -6.67
CA PHE A 259 8.06 -0.07 -6.74
C PHE A 259 7.17 -0.17 -7.98
N CYS A 260 7.73 -0.54 -9.14
CA CYS A 260 7.00 -0.57 -10.39
C CYS A 260 6.11 -1.82 -10.55
N PHE A 261 6.60 -2.99 -10.16
CA PHE A 261 5.90 -4.27 -10.34
C PHE A 261 5.31 -4.88 -9.08
N GLY A 262 5.70 -4.40 -7.89
CA GLY A 262 5.24 -4.97 -6.63
C GLY A 262 3.72 -4.97 -6.48
N ILE A 263 3.05 -3.93 -6.99
CA ILE A 263 1.58 -3.86 -6.98
C ILE A 263 0.94 -4.99 -7.81
N TYR A 264 1.52 -5.33 -8.97
CA TYR A 264 1.04 -6.41 -9.83
C TYR A 264 1.35 -7.78 -9.23
N MET A 265 2.54 -7.94 -8.62
CA MET A 265 2.90 -9.12 -7.84
C MET A 265 1.90 -9.36 -6.70
N CYS A 266 1.50 -8.29 -5.99
CA CYS A 266 0.49 -8.37 -4.95
C CYS A 266 -0.87 -8.80 -5.51
N ILE A 267 -1.39 -8.13 -6.54
CA ILE A 267 -2.72 -8.38 -7.12
C ILE A 267 -2.83 -9.80 -7.71
N PHE A 268 -1.87 -10.20 -8.54
CA PHE A 268 -2.01 -11.41 -9.36
C PHE A 268 -1.42 -12.66 -8.71
N ILE A 269 -0.49 -12.52 -7.76
CA ILE A 269 0.27 -13.65 -7.23
C ILE A 269 0.14 -13.74 -5.71
N SER A 270 0.68 -12.78 -4.97
CA SER A 270 0.80 -12.88 -3.52
C SER A 270 -0.54 -12.94 -2.82
N LEU A 271 -1.49 -12.08 -3.18
CA LEU A 271 -2.79 -12.02 -2.54
C LEU A 271 -3.68 -13.26 -2.82
N PRO A 272 -3.81 -13.75 -4.08
CA PRO A 272 -4.49 -15.02 -4.33
C PRO A 272 -3.86 -16.21 -3.59
N ILE A 273 -2.54 -16.25 -3.48
CA ILE A 273 -1.85 -17.31 -2.73
C ILE A 273 -2.13 -17.18 -1.23
N ALA A 274 -2.08 -15.96 -0.67
CA ALA A 274 -2.41 -15.71 0.74
C ALA A 274 -3.84 -16.17 1.07
N GLU A 275 -4.83 -15.91 0.21
CA GLU A 275 -6.21 -16.38 0.39
C GLU A 275 -6.31 -17.90 0.37
N ARG A 276 -5.63 -18.56 -0.57
CA ARG A 276 -5.63 -20.03 -0.65
C ARG A 276 -4.93 -20.66 0.55
N LEU A 277 -3.79 -20.10 0.95
CA LEU A 277 -3.01 -20.57 2.09
C LEU A 277 -3.78 -20.38 3.39
N TYR A 278 -4.49 -19.26 3.56
CA TYR A 278 -5.42 -19.04 4.67
C TYR A 278 -6.53 -20.10 4.70
N LYS A 279 -7.22 -20.33 3.58
CA LYS A 279 -8.29 -21.35 3.51
C LYS A 279 -7.80 -22.74 3.87
N TRP A 280 -6.56 -23.06 3.52
CA TRP A 280 -5.96 -24.35 3.81
C TRP A 280 -5.49 -24.48 5.27
N LEU A 281 -4.86 -23.44 5.83
CA LEU A 281 -4.25 -23.49 7.17
C LEU A 281 -5.22 -23.09 8.29
N SER A 282 -6.21 -22.24 8.03
CA SER A 282 -7.20 -21.81 9.02
C SER A 282 -7.92 -22.98 9.72
N PRO A 283 -8.38 -24.05 9.04
CA PRO A 283 -9.01 -25.18 9.74
C PRO A 283 -8.02 -26.04 10.55
N ILE A 284 -6.72 -25.94 10.30
CA ILE A 284 -5.68 -26.75 10.96
C ILE A 284 -5.10 -26.01 12.16
N LEU A 285 -4.81 -24.72 12.00
CA LEU A 285 -4.09 -23.89 12.97
C LEU A 285 -4.99 -22.87 13.67
N GLY A 286 -6.20 -22.63 13.16
CA GLY A 286 -7.17 -21.75 13.79
C GLY A 286 -7.64 -22.33 15.12
N LYS A 287 -7.65 -21.51 16.17
CA LYS A 287 -8.17 -21.92 17.48
C LYS A 287 -9.70 -22.13 17.39
N PRO A 288 -10.25 -23.21 17.98
CA PRO A 288 -11.69 -23.35 18.17
C PRO A 288 -12.21 -22.22 19.07
N ASP A 289 -13.39 -21.71 18.74
CA ASP A 289 -13.97 -20.48 19.28
C ASP A 289 -14.23 -20.46 20.79
N GLU A 290 -13.76 -19.39 21.44
CA GLU A 290 -14.45 -18.80 22.59
C GLU A 290 -14.77 -17.30 22.39
N ASP A 291 -14.50 -16.77 21.19
CA ASP A 291 -14.89 -15.44 20.72
C ASP A 291 -14.87 -15.42 19.17
N SER A 292 -15.72 -16.25 18.51
CA SER A 292 -15.88 -16.17 17.05
C SER A 292 -16.51 -14.84 16.67
N ILE A 293 -15.67 -13.90 16.21
CA ILE A 293 -16.13 -12.77 15.39
C ILE A 293 -16.63 -13.30 14.02
N ASP A 294 -16.37 -14.55 13.66
CA ASP A 294 -16.82 -15.11 12.38
C ASP A 294 -18.32 -15.47 12.38
N ASP A 295 -18.94 -15.80 13.52
CA ASP A 295 -20.34 -16.25 13.58
C ASP A 295 -21.35 -15.10 13.73
N GLU A 296 -20.96 -13.95 14.31
CA GLU A 296 -21.82 -12.75 14.32
C GLU A 296 -21.83 -12.03 12.94
N TYR A 297 -20.93 -12.43 12.04
CA TYR A 297 -20.91 -12.02 10.63
C TYR A 297 -21.33 -13.14 9.68
N ALA A 298 -21.87 -14.25 10.21
CA ALA A 298 -22.77 -15.08 9.42
C ALA A 298 -23.86 -14.17 8.83
N ILE A 299 -24.06 -14.33 7.53
CA ILE A 299 -24.85 -13.46 6.66
C ILE A 299 -26.32 -13.49 7.12
N GLU A 300 -26.68 -12.65 8.09
CA GLU A 300 -28.07 -12.39 8.45
C GLU A 300 -28.53 -11.09 7.80
N GLY A 301 -29.45 -11.25 6.84
CA GLY A 301 -30.32 -10.18 6.38
C GLY A 301 -29.69 -9.19 5.41
N VAL A 302 -29.06 -9.67 4.34
CA VAL A 302 -29.06 -8.92 3.08
C VAL A 302 -30.53 -8.85 2.64
N LYS A 303 -31.24 -7.78 3.00
CA LYS A 303 -32.38 -7.36 2.18
C LYS A 303 -31.79 -6.94 0.84
N ASP A 304 -32.12 -7.71 -0.18
CA ASP A 304 -31.81 -7.47 -1.58
C ASP A 304 -32.31 -6.09 -2.02
N ASP A 305 -31.50 -5.06 -1.79
CA ASP A 305 -31.61 -3.83 -2.56
C ASP A 305 -30.75 -4.03 -3.81
N LYS A 306 -31.42 -4.23 -4.95
CA LYS A 306 -30.92 -4.39 -6.34
C LYS A 306 -30.07 -3.20 -6.86
N TYR A 307 -29.26 -2.55 -6.03
CA TYR A 307 -28.54 -1.31 -6.33
C TYR A 307 -27.01 -1.44 -6.22
N ALA A 308 -26.47 -2.64 -5.99
CA ALA A 308 -25.02 -2.89 -5.94
C ALA A 308 -24.40 -3.33 -7.29
N ALA A 309 -25.22 -3.61 -8.29
CA ALA A 309 -24.79 -3.77 -9.68
C ALA A 309 -25.55 -2.75 -10.55
N SER A 310 -24.83 -2.02 -11.41
CA SER A 310 -25.33 -1.02 -12.36
C SER A 310 -26.05 0.22 -11.78
N GLU A 311 -25.31 1.19 -11.26
CA GLU A 311 -25.76 2.60 -11.31
C GLU A 311 -24.98 3.30 -12.43
N GLU A 312 -25.69 3.76 -13.47
CA GLU A 312 -25.12 4.50 -14.61
C GLU A 312 -24.27 5.69 -14.16
N LEU A 313 -23.25 6.03 -14.96
CA LEU A 313 -22.33 7.15 -14.71
C LEU A 313 -23.08 8.50 -14.73
N SER A 314 -23.66 8.90 -13.61
CA SER A 314 -24.38 10.18 -13.50
C SER A 314 -23.41 11.37 -13.40
N SER A 315 -23.73 12.47 -14.11
CA SER A 315 -23.00 13.75 -14.05
C SER A 315 -22.81 14.26 -12.60
N GLY A 316 -23.77 13.99 -11.72
CA GLY A 316 -23.67 14.33 -10.30
C GLY A 316 -22.58 13.55 -9.57
N LYS A 317 -22.24 12.32 -9.99
CA LYS A 317 -21.16 11.52 -9.41
C LYS A 317 -19.78 12.03 -9.82
N LEU A 318 -19.59 12.33 -11.11
CA LEU A 318 -18.35 12.90 -11.62
C LEU A 318 -17.98 14.22 -10.94
N LYS A 319 -18.97 15.11 -10.77
CA LYS A 319 -18.77 16.38 -10.06
C LYS A 319 -18.28 16.17 -8.62
N ARG A 320 -18.80 15.16 -7.92
CA ARG A 320 -18.40 14.83 -6.54
C ARG A 320 -16.95 14.38 -6.46
N TRP A 321 -16.57 13.44 -7.33
CA TRP A 321 -15.20 12.95 -7.39
C TRP A 321 -14.22 14.06 -7.77
N GLY A 322 -14.56 14.87 -8.78
CA GLY A 322 -13.77 16.02 -9.19
C GLY A 322 -13.50 16.99 -8.03
N THR A 323 -14.54 17.36 -7.27
CA THR A 323 -14.35 18.25 -6.10
C THR A 323 -13.41 17.66 -5.05
N PHE A 324 -13.56 16.38 -4.71
CA PHE A 324 -12.67 15.71 -3.75
C PHE A 324 -11.22 15.69 -4.20
N LEU A 325 -11.01 15.34 -5.47
CA LEU A 325 -9.68 15.25 -6.05
C LEU A 325 -9.03 16.62 -6.18
N VAL A 326 -9.78 17.69 -6.45
CA VAL A 326 -9.25 19.07 -6.45
C VAL A 326 -8.84 19.49 -5.04
N ILE A 327 -9.66 19.22 -4.02
CA ILE A 327 -9.30 19.53 -2.62
C ILE A 327 -8.05 18.75 -2.21
N PHE A 328 -8.00 17.46 -2.52
CA PHE A 328 -6.85 16.61 -2.24
C PHE A 328 -5.59 17.08 -2.99
N SER A 329 -5.74 17.47 -4.26
CA SER A 329 -4.67 18.05 -5.09
C SER A 329 -4.11 19.32 -4.47
N PHE A 330 -4.96 20.19 -3.92
CA PHE A 330 -4.52 21.39 -3.22
C PHE A 330 -3.74 21.05 -1.95
N ILE A 331 -4.25 20.13 -1.11
CA ILE A 331 -3.57 19.69 0.12
C ILE A 331 -2.17 19.11 -0.21
N VAL A 332 -2.10 18.23 -1.21
CA VAL A 332 -0.82 17.64 -1.66
C VAL A 332 0.10 18.72 -2.21
N THR A 333 -0.41 19.66 -3.00
CA THR A 333 0.41 20.75 -3.57
C THR A 333 1.12 21.55 -2.50
N VAL A 334 0.38 21.97 -1.48
CA VAL A 334 0.94 22.73 -0.36
C VAL A 334 1.92 21.88 0.45
N GLY A 335 1.57 20.63 0.76
CA GLY A 335 2.47 19.71 1.46
C GLY A 335 3.79 19.48 0.72
N ASN A 336 3.73 19.31 -0.61
CA ASN A 336 4.91 19.04 -1.44
C ASN A 336 5.81 20.27 -1.51
N TYR A 337 5.21 21.46 -1.68
CA TYR A 337 5.95 22.71 -1.63
C TYR A 337 6.64 22.93 -0.28
N ILE A 338 5.97 22.63 0.83
CA ILE A 338 6.55 22.82 2.17
C ILE A 338 7.83 22.00 2.32
N ALA A 339 7.80 20.72 1.94
CA ALA A 339 8.92 19.81 2.13
C ALA A 339 10.01 19.94 1.06
N TYR A 340 9.65 20.10 -0.21
CA TYR A 340 10.58 19.97 -1.33
C TYR A 340 10.82 21.28 -2.11
N LYS A 341 10.09 22.36 -1.80
CA LYS A 341 10.23 23.69 -2.43
C LYS A 341 10.06 23.71 -3.96
N THR A 342 9.46 22.67 -4.53
CA THR A 342 9.13 22.59 -5.96
C THR A 342 8.03 23.58 -6.33
N PRO A 343 8.01 24.13 -7.57
CA PRO A 343 7.03 25.15 -7.96
C PRO A 343 5.58 24.68 -7.78
N MET A 344 4.78 25.45 -7.03
CA MET A 344 3.39 25.07 -6.70
C MET A 344 2.51 24.85 -7.94
N VAL A 345 2.72 25.65 -9.00
CA VAL A 345 1.94 25.55 -10.23
C VAL A 345 2.16 24.20 -10.91
N ASP A 346 3.41 23.78 -11.02
CA ASP A 346 3.77 22.52 -11.69
C ASP A 346 3.23 21.32 -10.92
N ILE A 347 3.34 21.35 -9.59
CA ILE A 347 2.79 20.32 -8.70
C ILE A 347 1.27 20.25 -8.83
N PHE A 348 0.58 21.39 -8.85
CA PHE A 348 -0.87 21.44 -8.95
C PHE A 348 -1.35 20.90 -10.31
N ILE A 349 -0.70 21.30 -11.41
CA ILE A 349 -0.97 20.75 -12.74
C ILE A 349 -0.77 19.23 -12.75
N GLY A 350 0.36 18.75 -12.21
CA GLY A 350 0.61 17.31 -12.12
C GLY A 350 -0.45 16.58 -11.30
N MET A 351 -0.90 17.14 -10.18
CA MET A 351 -1.97 16.55 -9.36
C MET A 351 -3.32 16.52 -10.08
N LEU A 352 -3.64 17.53 -10.91
CA LEU A 352 -4.82 17.51 -11.76
C LEU A 352 -4.73 16.43 -12.84
N ILE A 353 -3.55 16.24 -13.44
CA ILE A 353 -3.31 15.16 -14.41
C ILE A 353 -3.52 13.80 -13.76
N ILE A 354 -2.92 13.56 -12.59
CA ILE A 354 -3.11 12.31 -11.83
C ILE A 354 -4.59 12.10 -11.50
N SER A 355 -5.27 13.14 -11.02
CA SER A 355 -6.69 13.11 -10.70
C SER A 355 -7.55 12.77 -11.92
N LEU A 356 -7.20 13.29 -13.10
CA LEU A 356 -7.90 12.99 -14.34
C LEU A 356 -7.72 11.52 -14.74
N ILE A 357 -6.49 10.98 -14.66
CA ILE A 357 -6.21 9.56 -14.89
C ILE A 357 -7.04 8.69 -13.94
N THR A 358 -7.12 9.06 -12.65
CA THR A 358 -7.94 8.38 -11.66
C THR A 358 -9.42 8.38 -12.04
N ILE A 359 -9.99 9.54 -12.39
CA ILE A 359 -11.41 9.64 -12.79
C ILE A 359 -11.69 8.78 -14.02
N ILE A 360 -10.82 8.83 -15.04
CA ILE A 360 -10.99 8.06 -16.27
C ILE A 360 -10.94 6.56 -15.97
N GLY A 361 -9.93 6.10 -15.23
CA GLY A 361 -9.78 4.68 -14.88
C GLY A 361 -10.96 4.14 -14.05
N MET A 362 -11.43 4.92 -13.07
CA MET A 362 -12.62 4.57 -12.28
C MET A 362 -13.92 4.62 -13.11
N SER A 363 -14.00 5.49 -14.11
CA SER A 363 -15.17 5.55 -15.00
C SER A 363 -15.20 4.36 -15.95
N LEU A 364 -14.04 3.93 -16.46
CA LEU A 364 -13.93 2.78 -17.37
C LEU A 364 -14.33 1.45 -16.74
N GLU A 365 -14.00 1.22 -15.46
CA GLU A 365 -14.50 0.05 -14.70
C GLU A 365 -16.03 -0.08 -14.77
N ARG A 366 -16.76 1.05 -14.90
CA ARG A 366 -18.23 1.06 -14.91
C ARG A 366 -18.83 0.97 -16.31
N VAL A 367 -18.03 1.16 -17.36
CA VAL A 367 -18.46 1.10 -18.76
C VAL A 367 -18.13 -0.27 -19.36
N VAL A 368 -17.04 -0.89 -18.91
CA VAL A 368 -16.59 -2.18 -19.43
C VAL A 368 -17.34 -3.31 -18.70
N PRO A 369 -18.01 -4.24 -19.42
CA PRO A 369 -18.82 -5.31 -18.82
C PRO A 369 -17.98 -6.45 -18.19
N TRP A 370 -16.66 -6.30 -18.16
CA TRP A 370 -15.71 -7.28 -17.64
C TRP A 370 -15.38 -6.85 -16.21
N ASN A 371 -15.54 -7.75 -15.23
CA ASN A 371 -15.38 -7.46 -13.79
C ASN A 371 -13.91 -7.23 -13.38
N ILE A 372 -13.30 -6.19 -13.95
CA ILE A 372 -11.89 -5.81 -13.78
C ILE A 372 -11.83 -4.66 -12.79
N GLN A 373 -10.97 -4.79 -11.77
CA GLN A 373 -10.77 -3.75 -10.74
C GLN A 373 -10.31 -2.42 -11.35
N SER A 374 -10.85 -1.29 -10.88
CA SER A 374 -10.44 0.04 -11.39
C SER A 374 -8.95 0.34 -11.24
N ILE A 375 -8.28 -0.28 -10.25
CA ILE A 375 -6.82 -0.23 -10.10
C ILE A 375 -6.09 -0.61 -11.39
N ILE A 376 -6.54 -1.67 -12.06
CA ILE A 376 -5.89 -2.18 -13.27
C ILE A 376 -5.99 -1.14 -14.38
N PHE A 377 -7.19 -0.56 -14.60
CA PHE A 377 -7.39 0.50 -15.59
C PHE A 377 -6.55 1.75 -15.32
N ILE A 378 -6.56 2.24 -14.07
CA ILE A 378 -5.75 3.40 -13.67
C ILE A 378 -4.27 3.12 -13.95
N SER A 379 -3.81 1.91 -13.61
CA SER A 379 -2.41 1.53 -13.78
C SER A 379 -1.99 1.44 -15.26
N LEU A 380 -2.82 0.84 -16.12
CA LEU A 380 -2.54 0.73 -17.54
C LEU A 380 -2.50 2.10 -18.21
N ILE A 381 -3.47 2.96 -17.90
CA ILE A 381 -3.54 4.31 -18.46
C ILE A 381 -2.32 5.13 -18.02
N GLY A 382 -2.00 5.12 -16.72
CA GLY A 382 -0.86 5.86 -16.19
C GLY A 382 0.47 5.42 -16.82
N ILE A 383 0.67 4.11 -17.00
CA ILE A 383 1.86 3.57 -17.69
C ILE A 383 1.87 4.02 -19.14
N ILE A 384 0.83 3.72 -19.93
CA ILE A 384 0.80 4.02 -21.38
C ILE A 384 1.06 5.50 -21.66
N LEU A 385 0.46 6.38 -20.86
CA LEU A 385 0.59 7.83 -21.05
C LEU A 385 1.98 8.39 -20.71
N SER A 386 2.82 7.63 -20.00
CA SER A 386 4.12 8.06 -19.48
C SER A 386 5.33 7.30 -20.02
N ILE A 387 5.12 6.28 -20.86
CA ILE A 387 6.19 5.53 -21.52
C ILE A 387 7.06 6.48 -22.38
N PRO A 388 8.41 6.40 -22.25
CA PRO A 388 9.33 7.10 -23.14
C PRO A 388 9.04 6.77 -24.62
N GLY A 389 8.84 7.82 -25.43
CA GLY A 389 8.52 7.69 -26.86
C GLY A 389 7.03 7.90 -27.20
N VAL A 390 6.13 7.88 -26.21
CA VAL A 390 4.73 8.24 -26.45
C VAL A 390 4.56 9.77 -26.43
N PRO A 391 3.86 10.39 -27.41
CA PRO A 391 3.72 11.85 -27.49
C PRO A 391 3.09 12.50 -26.26
N THR A 392 2.31 11.77 -25.46
CA THR A 392 1.71 12.28 -24.23
C THR A 392 2.72 12.42 -23.09
N ALA A 393 3.79 11.62 -23.10
CA ALA A 393 4.75 11.56 -21.99
C ALA A 393 5.44 12.92 -21.78
N GLN A 394 5.78 13.64 -22.87
CA GLN A 394 6.41 14.97 -22.80
C GLN A 394 5.53 16.03 -22.11
N TYR A 395 4.22 15.84 -22.07
CA TYR A 395 3.28 16.77 -21.43
C TYR A 395 2.88 16.35 -20.01
N ILE A 396 3.08 15.08 -19.65
CA ILE A 396 2.65 14.52 -18.36
C ILE A 396 3.85 14.38 -17.41
N VAL A 397 4.94 13.79 -17.89
CA VAL A 397 6.12 13.45 -17.10
C VAL A 397 6.72 14.67 -16.40
N PRO A 398 6.92 15.84 -17.04
CA PRO A 398 7.57 16.99 -16.41
C PRO A 398 6.82 17.56 -15.20
N TYR A 399 5.50 17.42 -15.16
CA TYR A 399 4.68 17.89 -14.05
C TYR A 399 4.52 16.82 -12.97
N VAL A 400 4.21 15.59 -13.39
CA VAL A 400 3.96 14.49 -12.44
C VAL A 400 5.23 14.09 -11.70
N SER A 401 6.42 14.19 -12.32
CA SER A 401 7.70 13.88 -11.68
C SER A 401 8.04 14.79 -10.49
N GLN A 402 7.53 16.03 -10.47
CA GLN A 402 7.76 17.00 -9.38
C GLN A 402 7.05 16.66 -8.07
N ILE A 403 6.14 15.69 -8.13
CA ILE A 403 5.27 15.31 -7.02
C ILE A 403 5.89 14.11 -6.32
N GLU A 404 6.26 14.29 -5.06
CA GLU A 404 6.79 13.23 -4.25
C GLU A 404 5.65 12.32 -3.75
N LEU A 405 5.81 11.01 -3.95
CA LEU A 405 4.80 10.04 -3.51
C LEU A 405 4.56 10.15 -2.00
N THR A 406 5.62 10.40 -1.23
CA THR A 406 5.54 10.61 0.23
C THR A 406 4.51 11.67 0.59
N THR A 407 4.38 12.75 -0.18
CA THR A 407 3.38 13.79 0.08
C THR A 407 1.96 13.29 -0.15
N ILE A 408 1.72 12.59 -1.27
CA ILE A 408 0.41 11.99 -1.59
C ILE A 408 0.01 11.00 -0.49
N CYS A 409 0.93 10.12 -0.11
CA CYS A 409 0.70 9.13 0.94
C CYS A 409 0.49 9.79 2.31
N THR A 410 1.21 10.87 2.63
CA THR A 410 1.01 11.64 3.87
C THR A 410 -0.39 12.25 3.91
N ALA A 411 -0.86 12.82 2.80
CA ALA A 411 -2.22 13.32 2.69
C ALA A 411 -3.25 12.21 2.84
N PHE A 412 -3.09 11.11 2.12
CA PHE A 412 -3.95 9.92 2.24
C PHE A 412 -4.01 9.43 3.70
N LEU A 413 -2.86 9.25 4.34
CA LEU A 413 -2.77 8.72 5.71
C LEU A 413 -3.31 9.68 6.77
N ALA A 414 -3.32 10.99 6.54
CA ALA A 414 -4.03 11.94 7.40
C ALA A 414 -5.54 11.62 7.46
N TYR A 415 -6.16 11.31 6.32
CA TYR A 415 -7.56 10.87 6.29
C TYR A 415 -7.71 9.47 6.90
N VAL A 416 -6.76 8.56 6.65
CA VAL A 416 -6.81 7.19 7.22
C VAL A 416 -6.77 7.26 8.74
N GLY A 417 -5.92 8.11 9.32
CA GLY A 417 -5.80 8.25 10.78
C GLY A 417 -7.12 8.67 11.41
N ILE A 418 -7.81 9.62 10.79
CA ILE A 418 -9.15 10.05 11.22
C ILE A 418 -10.18 8.94 11.03
N ALA A 419 -10.09 8.18 9.93
CA ALA A 419 -10.99 7.07 9.60
C ALA A 419 -10.86 5.87 10.56
N ILE A 420 -9.63 5.55 11.01
CA ILE A 420 -9.36 4.47 11.97
C ILE A 420 -9.99 4.78 13.34
N GLY A 421 -10.17 6.06 13.68
CA GLY A 421 -10.68 6.46 14.98
C GLY A 421 -12.00 5.81 15.39
N ASN A 422 -12.92 5.58 14.44
CA ASN A 422 -14.17 4.85 14.68
C ASN A 422 -13.95 3.40 15.13
N ASP A 423 -12.93 2.74 14.57
CA ASP A 423 -12.68 1.30 14.69
C ASP A 423 -11.44 1.02 15.58
N TRP A 424 -11.05 1.97 16.43
CA TRP A 424 -9.81 1.95 17.21
C TRP A 424 -9.67 0.74 18.15
N GLU A 425 -10.78 0.29 18.77
CA GLU A 425 -10.74 -0.87 19.66
C GLU A 425 -10.36 -2.15 18.92
N GLU A 426 -10.70 -2.27 17.64
CA GLU A 426 -10.31 -3.41 16.81
C GLU A 426 -8.81 -3.36 16.48
N PHE A 427 -8.27 -2.17 16.20
CA PHE A 427 -6.84 -1.98 15.98
C PHE A 427 -6.00 -2.30 17.22
N LYS A 428 -6.49 -2.00 18.42
CA LYS A 428 -5.80 -2.38 19.68
C LYS A 428 -5.65 -3.88 19.83
N LYS A 429 -6.60 -4.68 19.32
CA LYS A 429 -6.55 -6.15 19.41
C LYS A 429 -5.34 -6.73 18.67
N ILE A 430 -4.83 -6.04 17.65
CA ILE A 430 -3.61 -6.47 16.92
C ILE A 430 -2.38 -6.39 17.84
N GLY A 431 -2.26 -5.30 18.59
CA GLY A 431 -1.29 -5.13 19.69
C GLY A 431 0.13 -5.60 19.38
N TRP A 432 0.79 -6.17 20.40
CA TRP A 432 2.18 -6.65 20.32
C TRP A 432 2.34 -7.88 19.40
N LYS A 433 1.27 -8.68 19.22
CA LYS A 433 1.29 -9.83 18.31
C LYS A 433 1.54 -9.41 16.87
N GLY A 434 1.02 -8.24 16.47
CA GLY A 434 1.30 -7.65 15.16
C GLY A 434 2.78 -7.35 14.93
N ILE A 435 3.54 -7.03 15.99
CA ILE A 435 4.99 -6.81 15.89
C ILE A 435 5.68 -8.09 15.45
N ILE A 436 5.37 -9.22 16.09
CA ILE A 436 5.95 -10.52 15.73
C ILE A 436 5.67 -10.85 14.27
N VAL A 437 4.41 -10.70 13.84
CA VAL A 437 4.03 -10.96 12.45
C VAL A 437 4.80 -10.06 11.48
N ALA A 438 4.88 -8.75 11.76
CA ALA A 438 5.61 -7.82 10.91
C ALA A 438 7.12 -8.16 10.80
N LEU A 439 7.76 -8.60 11.90
CA LEU A 439 9.16 -9.03 11.86
C LEU A 439 9.36 -10.29 11.00
N ILE A 440 8.41 -11.23 11.04
CA ILE A 440 8.44 -12.43 10.19
C ILE A 440 8.19 -12.07 8.73
N VAL A 441 7.26 -11.15 8.45
CA VAL A 441 7.00 -10.62 7.10
C VAL A 441 8.30 -10.02 6.53
N ILE A 442 8.97 -9.14 7.28
CA ILE A 442 10.21 -8.50 6.85
C ILE A 442 11.32 -9.54 6.64
N SER A 443 11.50 -10.47 7.59
CA SER A 443 12.50 -11.53 7.50
C SER A 443 12.28 -12.46 6.32
N GLY A 444 11.04 -12.94 6.17
CA GLY A 444 10.66 -13.85 5.10
C GLY A 444 10.90 -13.21 3.74
N THR A 445 10.51 -11.94 3.57
CA THR A 445 10.79 -11.18 2.35
C THR A 445 12.30 -11.09 2.10
N TYR A 446 13.06 -10.56 3.06
CA TYR A 446 14.49 -10.33 2.87
C TYR A 446 15.26 -11.62 2.56
N LEU A 447 14.98 -12.71 3.28
CA LEU A 447 15.65 -13.99 3.09
C LEU A 447 15.24 -14.70 1.79
N CYS A 448 13.95 -14.74 1.49
CA CYS A 448 13.45 -15.38 0.26
C CYS A 448 13.99 -14.66 -0.97
N SER A 449 13.96 -13.33 -0.92
CA SER A 449 14.60 -12.49 -1.92
C SER A 449 16.11 -12.72 -1.98
N ALA A 450 16.88 -12.62 -0.90
CA ALA A 450 18.32 -12.86 -0.99
C ALA A 450 18.63 -14.24 -1.62
N THR A 451 17.83 -15.25 -1.30
CA THR A 451 17.98 -16.60 -1.86
C THR A 451 17.67 -16.65 -3.36
N ILE A 452 16.53 -16.12 -3.80
CA ILE A 452 16.16 -16.11 -5.23
C ILE A 452 17.14 -15.27 -6.03
N GLY A 453 17.55 -14.11 -5.52
CA GLY A 453 18.54 -13.24 -6.15
C GLY A 453 19.87 -13.96 -6.34
N HIS A 454 20.34 -14.70 -5.33
CA HIS A 454 21.57 -15.49 -5.44
C HIS A 454 21.45 -16.59 -6.50
N ILE A 455 20.39 -17.40 -6.43
CA ILE A 455 20.17 -18.50 -7.38
C ILE A 455 20.09 -17.97 -8.81
N THR A 456 19.34 -16.90 -9.02
CA THR A 456 19.12 -16.35 -10.36
C THR A 456 20.38 -15.69 -10.93
N MET A 457 21.18 -15.00 -10.11
CA MET A 457 22.47 -14.48 -10.56
C MET A 457 23.46 -15.60 -10.91
N ALA A 458 23.51 -16.68 -10.11
CA ALA A 458 24.36 -17.84 -10.42
C ALA A 458 23.93 -18.53 -11.73
N LEU A 459 22.62 -18.68 -11.95
CA LEU A 459 22.08 -19.27 -13.19
C LEU A 459 22.32 -18.39 -14.42
N THR A 460 22.41 -17.06 -14.25
CA THR A 460 22.64 -16.11 -15.33
C THR A 460 24.12 -15.78 -15.55
N GLY A 461 25.02 -16.35 -14.73
CA GLY A 461 26.47 -16.14 -14.83
C GLY A 461 26.93 -14.74 -14.38
N ILE A 462 26.11 -14.02 -13.60
CA ILE A 462 26.48 -12.73 -13.00
C ILE A 462 27.45 -12.95 -11.82
N ILE A 463 27.32 -14.09 -11.13
CA ILE A 463 28.18 -14.53 -10.02
C ILE A 463 28.59 -15.98 -10.17
#